data_AF-A0A7V2UHP1-F1
#
_entry.id   AF-A0A7V2UHP1-F1
#
_cell.length_a   1.000
_cell.length_b   1.000
_cell.length_c   1.000
_cell.angle_alpha   90.00
_cell.angle_beta   90.00
_cell.angle_gamma   90.00
#
_symmetry.space_group_name_H-M   'P 1'
#
loop_
_entity.id
_entity.type
_entity.pdbx_description
1 polymer ?
#
loop_
_entity_poly.entity_id
_entity_poly.type
_entity_poly.pdbx_seq_one_letter_code
_entity_poly.pdbx_strand_id
1 'polypeptide(L)'
;MTPAEQALRDAAFEYHRSPNKGKISVQPTKPLSNQRDLSLAYSPGVAYPCLAIQENPAMAAEYTSRGNLVGVITNGTAVLGLGDIGPLAGKPVMEGKGCLFKKFAGVDVFDIELAERDPDKLVDIIAALEPTLGGVNLEDIKAPECFEIERALRARLPIPVFHDDQHGTAIVVAAGLMNALHLQG
;
A
#
# COMPACT_ATOMS: atom_id res chain seq x y z
N MET A 1 20.08 -13.27 -23.42
CA MET A 1 19.68 -11.86 -23.26
C MET A 1 20.36 -11.04 -24.34
N THR A 2 19.64 -10.14 -24.99
CA THR A 2 20.23 -9.14 -25.89
C THR A 2 21.07 -8.12 -25.09
N PRO A 3 21.98 -7.37 -25.72
CA PRO A 3 22.72 -6.30 -25.03
C PRO A 3 21.81 -5.28 -24.36
N ALA A 4 20.66 -4.96 -24.97
CA ALA A 4 19.68 -4.03 -24.41
C ALA A 4 19.00 -4.60 -23.15
N GLU A 5 18.64 -5.90 -23.17
CA GLU A 5 18.07 -6.57 -21.99
C GLU A 5 19.06 -6.62 -20.83
N GLN A 6 20.35 -6.86 -21.13
CA GLN A 6 21.40 -6.87 -20.10
C GLN A 6 21.58 -5.48 -19.48
N ALA A 7 21.64 -4.43 -20.31
CA ALA A 7 21.76 -3.05 -19.83
C ALA A 7 20.56 -2.64 -18.97
N LEU A 8 19.34 -3.02 -19.36
CA LEU A 8 18.13 -2.75 -18.57
C LEU A 8 18.17 -3.49 -17.22
N ARG A 9 18.60 -4.75 -17.21
CA ARG A 9 18.71 -5.54 -15.99
C ARG A 9 19.71 -4.92 -15.01
N ASP A 10 20.88 -4.52 -15.49
CA ASP A 10 21.91 -3.89 -14.64
C ASP A 10 21.44 -2.53 -14.12
N ALA A 11 20.78 -1.72 -14.96
CA ALA A 11 20.19 -0.46 -14.55
C ALA A 11 19.08 -0.65 -13.50
N ALA A 12 18.22 -1.67 -13.64
CA ALA A 12 17.18 -1.99 -12.68
C ALA A 12 17.77 -2.38 -11.31
N PHE A 13 18.86 -3.15 -11.28
CA PHE A 13 19.53 -3.49 -10.02
C PHE A 13 20.19 -2.29 -9.36
N GLU A 14 20.85 -1.44 -10.14
CA GLU A 14 21.48 -0.23 -9.59
C GLU A 14 20.43 0.74 -9.03
N TYR A 15 19.32 0.92 -9.75
CA TYR A 15 18.20 1.75 -9.31
C TYR A 15 17.62 1.35 -7.94
N HIS A 16 17.57 0.05 -7.62
CA HIS A 16 17.08 -0.42 -6.32
C HIS A 16 18.16 -0.44 -5.22
N ARG A 17 19.44 -0.30 -5.58
CA ARG A 17 20.57 -0.45 -4.65
C ARG A 17 21.16 0.88 -4.21
N SER A 18 21.22 1.86 -5.10
CA SER A 18 22.03 3.07 -4.93
C SER A 18 21.24 4.34 -5.21
N PRO A 19 21.56 5.47 -4.54
CA PRO A 19 22.49 5.59 -3.42
C PRO A 19 21.93 5.02 -2.10
N ASN A 20 20.62 4.79 -2.05
CA ASN A 20 19.92 4.16 -0.93
C ASN A 20 19.23 2.89 -1.42
N LYS A 21 19.11 1.90 -0.54
CA LYS A 21 18.42 0.64 -0.86
C LYS A 21 16.91 0.85 -0.82
N GLY A 22 16.21 0.22 -1.77
CA GLY A 22 14.76 0.31 -1.90
C GLY A 22 14.32 1.66 -2.47
N LYS A 23 13.00 1.83 -2.60
CA LYS A 23 12.41 2.98 -3.31
C LYS A 23 11.62 3.93 -2.41
N ILE A 24 11.46 3.58 -1.13
CA ILE A 24 10.65 4.31 -0.17
C ILE A 24 11.45 4.63 1.11
N SER A 25 11.00 5.67 1.82
CA SER A 25 11.54 6.05 3.13
C SER A 25 10.45 6.72 3.96
N VAL A 26 10.56 6.67 5.28
CA VAL A 26 9.68 7.43 6.19
C VAL A 26 10.36 8.75 6.52
N GLN A 27 9.65 9.85 6.33
CA GLN A 27 10.14 11.20 6.62
C GLN A 27 9.18 11.92 7.58
N PRO A 28 9.67 12.46 8.71
CA PRO A 28 8.84 13.25 9.61
C PRO A 28 8.28 14.49 8.91
N THR A 29 6.99 14.78 9.13
CA THR A 29 6.31 15.95 8.55
C THR A 29 6.33 17.19 9.44
N LYS A 30 6.73 17.03 10.71
CA LYS A 30 6.81 18.10 11.71
C LYS A 30 8.27 18.32 12.12
N PRO A 31 8.69 19.57 12.40
CA PRO A 31 10.02 19.85 12.91
C PRO A 31 10.32 19.08 14.20
N LEU A 32 11.59 18.73 14.39
CA LEU A 32 12.13 18.06 15.58
C LEU A 32 13.43 18.77 16.04
N SER A 33 13.45 20.10 15.94
CA SER A 33 14.68 20.90 15.99
C SER A 33 15.08 21.37 17.39
N ASN A 34 14.12 21.39 18.32
CA ASN A 34 14.30 21.96 19.65
C ASN A 34 13.46 21.22 20.71
N GLN A 35 13.64 21.59 21.98
CA GLN A 35 12.96 20.94 23.10
C GLN A 35 11.43 21.04 23.02
N ARG A 36 10.89 22.16 22.55
CA ARG A 36 9.45 22.33 22.37
C ARG A 36 8.93 21.37 21.32
N ASP A 37 9.59 21.26 20.17
CA ASP A 37 9.22 20.33 19.10
C ASP A 37 9.18 18.89 19.61
N LEU A 38 10.22 18.45 20.33
CA LEU A 38 10.30 17.10 20.91
C LEU A 38 9.20 16.85 21.95
N SER A 39 8.90 17.85 22.78
CA SER A 39 7.84 17.75 23.79
C SER A 39 6.44 17.66 23.19
N LEU A 40 6.24 18.14 21.96
CA LEU A 40 4.96 18.05 21.24
C LEU A 40 4.87 16.77 20.40
N ALA A 41 5.95 16.39 19.73
CA ALA A 41 6.01 15.18 18.92
C ALA A 41 5.97 13.90 19.77
N TYR A 42 6.42 13.97 21.02
CA TYR A 42 6.42 12.86 21.95
C TYR A 42 5.98 13.31 23.35
N SER A 43 6.59 12.78 24.41
CA SER A 43 6.19 13.09 25.77
C SER A 43 6.61 14.51 26.19
N PRO A 44 5.75 15.25 26.94
CA PRO A 44 4.42 14.84 27.39
C PRO A 44 3.27 15.18 26.42
N GLY A 45 3.52 15.98 25.38
CA GLY A 45 2.48 16.57 24.53
C GLY A 45 1.66 15.56 23.72
N VAL A 46 2.26 14.44 23.30
CA VAL A 46 1.57 13.36 22.56
C VAL A 46 0.40 12.74 23.33
N ALA A 47 0.35 12.91 24.66
CA ALA A 47 -0.76 12.41 25.47
C ALA A 47 -2.10 13.06 25.10
N TYR A 48 -2.10 14.34 24.72
CA TYR A 48 -3.35 15.06 24.39
C TYR A 48 -4.07 14.50 23.15
N PRO A 49 -3.44 14.31 21.98
CA PRO A 49 -4.09 13.64 20.86
C PRO A 49 -4.47 12.19 21.19
N CYS A 50 -3.68 11.46 21.99
CA CYS A 50 -4.06 10.10 22.43
C CYS A 50 -5.36 10.09 23.24
N LEU A 51 -5.50 10.97 24.23
CA LEU A 51 -6.72 11.09 25.03
C LEU A 51 -7.91 11.55 24.19
N ALA A 52 -7.71 12.49 23.27
CA ALA A 52 -8.77 12.92 22.35
C ALA A 52 -9.26 11.79 21.44
N ILE A 53 -8.36 10.91 20.96
CA ILE A 53 -8.72 9.72 20.17
C ILE A 53 -9.41 8.66 21.03
N GLN A 54 -8.99 8.52 22.29
CA GLN A 54 -9.66 7.62 23.25
C GLN A 54 -11.12 8.06 23.50
N GLU A 55 -11.36 9.36 23.65
CA GLU A 55 -12.69 9.94 23.83
C GLU A 55 -13.53 9.87 22.53
N ASN A 56 -12.91 10.12 21.38
CA ASN A 56 -13.55 10.06 20.07
C ASN A 56 -12.61 9.42 19.02
N PRO A 57 -12.79 8.12 18.70
CA PRO A 57 -11.95 7.42 17.73
C PRO A 57 -11.88 8.06 16.33
N ALA A 58 -12.88 8.84 15.93
CA ALA A 58 -12.87 9.55 14.63
C ALA A 58 -11.74 10.58 14.54
N MET A 59 -11.26 11.10 15.69
CA MET A 59 -10.13 12.03 15.75
C MET A 59 -8.81 11.41 15.28
N ALA A 60 -8.73 10.08 15.12
CA ALA A 60 -7.56 9.45 14.54
C ALA A 60 -7.27 9.95 13.12
N ALA A 61 -8.30 10.28 12.33
CA ALA A 61 -8.13 10.85 10.99
C ALA A 61 -7.58 12.29 11.02
N GLU A 62 -7.84 13.05 12.09
CA GLU A 62 -7.40 14.44 12.26
C GLU A 62 -5.98 14.52 12.82
N TYR A 63 -5.68 13.72 13.86
CA TYR A 63 -4.43 13.84 14.62
C TYR A 63 -3.33 12.86 14.20
N THR A 64 -3.59 12.01 13.21
CA THR A 64 -2.60 11.05 12.71
C THR A 64 -2.56 11.03 11.19
N SER A 65 -1.59 10.32 10.61
CA SER A 65 -1.51 10.11 9.17
C SER A 65 -2.60 9.17 8.62
N ARG A 66 -3.41 8.52 9.48
CA ARG A 66 -4.42 7.52 9.12
C ARG A 66 -5.29 7.96 7.94
N GLY A 67 -5.74 9.21 7.92
CA GLY A 67 -6.63 9.72 6.86
C GLY A 67 -6.02 9.73 5.45
N ASN A 68 -4.69 9.71 5.32
CA ASN A 68 -3.97 9.70 4.04
C ASN A 68 -3.17 8.41 3.80
N LEU A 69 -3.21 7.47 4.75
CA LEU A 69 -2.35 6.28 4.75
C LEU A 69 -3.08 5.06 4.20
N VAL A 70 -2.57 4.48 3.13
CA VAL A 70 -3.07 3.23 2.53
C VAL A 70 -2.07 2.09 2.79
N GLY A 71 -2.58 0.92 3.15
CA GLY A 71 -1.78 -0.30 3.18
C GLY A 71 -1.80 -0.96 1.80
N VAL A 72 -0.64 -1.06 1.13
CA VAL A 72 -0.49 -1.91 -0.06
C VAL A 72 -0.07 -3.29 0.43
N ILE A 73 -0.98 -4.25 0.35
CA ILE A 73 -0.82 -5.55 1.02
C ILE A 73 -0.79 -6.67 -0.01
N THR A 74 0.20 -7.55 0.13
CA THR A 74 0.35 -8.76 -0.69
C THR A 74 0.80 -9.94 0.18
N ASN A 75 0.62 -11.15 -0.32
CA ASN A 75 1.34 -12.33 0.16
C ASN A 75 2.34 -12.89 -0.87
N GLY A 76 2.51 -12.19 -2.00
CA GLY A 76 3.49 -12.54 -3.05
C GLY A 76 3.15 -13.80 -3.84
N THR A 77 1.88 -14.19 -3.89
CA THR A 77 1.44 -15.43 -4.57
C THR A 77 1.14 -15.26 -6.05
N ALA A 78 1.02 -14.02 -6.54
CA ALA A 78 0.79 -13.73 -7.96
C ALA A 78 1.55 -12.47 -8.42
N VAL A 79 2.84 -12.39 -8.13
CA VAL A 79 3.64 -11.19 -8.44
C VAL A 79 3.82 -11.04 -9.94
N LEU A 80 3.15 -10.05 -10.54
CA LEU A 80 3.21 -9.79 -11.99
C LEU A 80 2.94 -11.07 -12.80
N GLY A 81 3.75 -11.33 -13.85
CA GLY A 81 3.76 -12.61 -14.58
C GLY A 81 4.68 -13.68 -13.99
N LEU A 82 5.23 -13.46 -12.79
CA LEU A 82 6.22 -14.37 -12.17
C LEU A 82 5.56 -15.43 -11.28
N GLY A 83 4.30 -15.24 -10.89
CA GLY A 83 3.54 -16.16 -10.06
C GLY A 83 3.92 -16.10 -8.58
N ASP A 84 3.84 -17.25 -7.91
CA ASP A 84 4.15 -17.37 -6.47
C ASP A 84 5.67 -17.42 -6.26
N ILE A 85 6.25 -16.24 -6.07
CA ILE A 85 7.67 -16.04 -5.73
C ILE A 85 7.86 -15.63 -4.27
N GLY A 86 6.76 -15.52 -3.53
CA GLY A 86 6.73 -15.21 -2.11
C GLY A 86 6.87 -13.72 -1.77
N PRO A 87 6.57 -13.36 -0.51
CA PRO A 87 6.44 -11.96 -0.06
C PRO A 87 7.73 -11.15 -0.25
N LEU A 88 8.89 -11.71 0.11
CA LEU A 88 10.17 -10.99 -0.01
C LEU A 88 10.53 -10.64 -1.46
N ALA A 89 10.23 -11.53 -2.40
CA ALA A 89 10.50 -11.29 -3.81
C ALA A 89 9.49 -10.33 -4.45
N GLY A 90 8.28 -10.24 -3.88
CA GLY A 90 7.25 -9.25 -4.27
C GLY A 90 7.53 -7.84 -3.76
N LYS A 91 8.31 -7.69 -2.68
CA LYS A 91 8.60 -6.38 -2.06
C LYS A 91 8.98 -5.25 -3.02
N PRO A 92 9.88 -5.46 -4.01
CA PRO A 92 10.18 -4.39 -4.98
C PRO A 92 8.95 -3.91 -5.75
N VAL A 93 7.98 -4.77 -6.06
CA VAL A 93 6.75 -4.36 -6.75
C VAL A 93 5.90 -3.49 -5.82
N MET A 94 5.74 -3.89 -4.56
CA MET A 94 4.95 -3.17 -3.57
C MET A 94 5.52 -1.78 -3.24
N GLU A 95 6.84 -1.67 -3.05
CA GLU A 95 7.51 -0.37 -2.94
C GLU A 95 7.25 0.51 -4.17
N GLY A 96 7.23 -0.12 -5.36
CA GLY A 96 6.90 0.54 -6.61
C GLY A 96 5.48 1.12 -6.61
N LYS A 97 4.49 0.35 -6.16
CA LYS A 97 3.11 0.82 -5.98
C LYS A 97 3.05 1.99 -5.01
N GLY A 98 3.77 1.92 -3.89
CA GLY A 98 3.92 3.04 -2.96
C GLY A 98 4.44 4.32 -3.62
N CYS A 99 5.46 4.22 -4.49
CA CYS A 99 5.95 5.35 -5.26
C CYS A 99 4.86 5.95 -6.18
N LEU A 100 4.05 5.10 -6.83
CA LEU A 100 2.99 5.55 -7.73
C LEU A 100 1.86 6.28 -6.96
N PHE A 101 1.37 5.70 -5.87
CA PHE A 101 0.38 6.33 -4.98
C PHE A 101 0.86 7.71 -4.54
N LYS A 102 2.10 7.81 -4.05
CA LYS A 102 2.63 9.09 -3.58
C LYS A 102 2.82 10.10 -4.71
N LYS A 103 3.40 9.67 -5.83
CA LYS A 103 3.77 10.57 -6.93
C LYS A 103 2.56 11.13 -7.67
N PHE A 104 1.52 10.31 -7.89
CA PHE A 104 0.39 10.68 -8.74
C PHE A 104 -0.85 11.12 -7.95
N ALA A 105 -1.01 10.68 -6.70
CA ALA A 105 -2.19 10.99 -5.89
C ALA A 105 -1.88 11.68 -4.54
N GLY A 106 -0.60 11.80 -4.15
CA GLY A 106 -0.22 12.37 -2.86
C GLY A 106 -0.52 11.46 -1.65
N VAL A 107 -0.95 10.23 -1.90
CA VAL A 107 -1.32 9.23 -0.88
C VAL A 107 -0.07 8.62 -0.27
N ASP A 108 -0.03 8.52 1.06
CA ASP A 108 1.05 7.84 1.77
C ASP A 108 0.77 6.33 1.85
N VAL A 109 1.82 5.53 1.76
CA VAL A 109 1.69 4.07 1.71
C VAL A 109 2.64 3.40 2.68
N PHE A 110 2.15 2.36 3.35
CA PHE A 110 3.00 1.28 3.83
C PHE A 110 2.77 0.05 2.95
N ASP A 111 3.86 -0.48 2.39
CA ASP A 111 3.89 -1.79 1.77
C ASP A 111 4.02 -2.86 2.86
N ILE A 112 3.16 -3.88 2.79
CA ILE A 112 3.05 -4.92 3.81
C ILE A 112 3.02 -6.29 3.10
N GLU A 113 4.16 -6.97 3.10
CA GLU A 113 4.30 -8.30 2.54
C GLU A 113 4.11 -9.38 3.62
N LEU A 114 2.99 -10.08 3.58
CA LEU A 114 2.60 -11.08 4.58
C LEU A 114 3.04 -12.48 4.17
N ALA A 115 3.79 -13.16 5.04
CA ALA A 115 4.18 -14.56 4.86
C ALA A 115 3.08 -15.54 5.32
N GLU A 116 1.87 -15.37 4.79
CA GLU A 116 0.70 -16.20 5.10
C GLU A 116 -0.05 -16.58 3.81
N ARG A 117 -0.40 -17.87 3.68
CA ARG A 117 -1.06 -18.44 2.50
C ARG A 117 -2.49 -18.89 2.77
N ASP A 118 -2.86 -19.05 4.04
CA ASP A 118 -4.23 -19.32 4.44
C ASP A 118 -5.08 -18.05 4.26
N PRO A 119 -6.12 -18.07 3.41
CA PRO A 119 -6.94 -16.88 3.14
C PRO A 119 -7.64 -16.32 4.37
N ASP A 120 -8.14 -17.17 5.25
CA ASP A 120 -8.88 -16.75 6.45
C ASP A 120 -7.94 -16.06 7.44
N LYS A 121 -6.75 -16.63 7.66
CA LYS A 121 -5.71 -15.99 8.48
C LYS A 121 -5.22 -14.68 7.87
N LEU A 122 -5.09 -14.63 6.55
CA LEU A 122 -4.69 -13.40 5.86
C LEU A 122 -5.74 -12.30 6.07
N VAL A 123 -7.03 -12.63 5.97
CA VAL A 123 -8.14 -11.71 6.30
C VAL A 123 -8.05 -11.25 7.76
N ASP A 124 -7.78 -12.15 8.70
CA ASP A 124 -7.63 -11.80 10.12
C ASP A 124 -6.47 -10.84 10.37
N ILE A 125 -5.31 -11.12 9.78
CA ILE A 125 -4.10 -10.27 9.90
C ILE A 125 -4.39 -8.89 9.30
N ILE A 126 -4.91 -8.84 8.07
CA ILE A 126 -5.21 -7.57 7.39
C ILE A 126 -6.26 -6.79 8.17
N ALA A 127 -7.29 -7.45 8.68
CA ALA A 127 -8.32 -6.78 9.46
C ALA A 127 -7.78 -6.21 10.78
N ALA A 128 -6.80 -6.87 11.40
CA ALA A 128 -6.15 -6.36 12.61
C ALA A 128 -5.29 -5.11 12.36
N LEU A 129 -4.85 -4.87 11.12
CA LEU A 129 -4.11 -3.66 10.72
C LEU A 129 -5.02 -2.44 10.52
N GLU A 130 -6.34 -2.64 10.51
CA GLU A 130 -7.32 -1.59 10.24
C GLU A 130 -7.09 -0.31 11.04
N PRO A 131 -6.78 -0.31 12.35
CA PRO A 131 -6.61 0.93 13.13
C PRO A 131 -5.46 1.83 12.64
N THR A 132 -4.51 1.31 11.89
CA THR A 132 -3.41 2.09 11.30
C THR A 132 -3.82 2.73 9.97
N LEU A 133 -4.69 2.09 9.19
CA LEU A 133 -4.89 2.39 7.77
C LEU A 133 -6.18 3.18 7.53
N GLY A 134 -6.13 4.14 6.60
CA GLY A 134 -7.31 4.80 6.03
C GLY A 134 -7.92 4.06 4.84
N GLY A 135 -7.18 3.11 4.26
CA GLY A 135 -7.64 2.22 3.20
C GLY A 135 -6.68 1.06 2.98
N VAL A 136 -7.17 0.01 2.31
CA VAL A 136 -6.40 -1.19 1.96
C VAL A 136 -6.42 -1.38 0.44
N ASN A 137 -5.23 -1.52 -0.13
CA ASN A 137 -5.02 -1.93 -1.51
C ASN A 137 -4.42 -3.34 -1.53
N LEU A 138 -5.21 -4.33 -1.93
CA LEU A 138 -4.74 -5.70 -2.15
C LEU A 138 -4.05 -5.79 -3.50
N GLU A 139 -2.90 -6.46 -3.53
CA GLU A 139 -2.02 -6.53 -4.70
C GLU A 139 -1.39 -7.90 -4.85
N ASP A 140 -1.28 -8.43 -6.07
CA ASP A 140 -0.51 -9.63 -6.40
C ASP A 140 -0.88 -10.87 -5.54
N ILE A 141 -2.16 -11.03 -5.22
CA ILE A 141 -2.72 -12.21 -4.54
C ILE A 141 -3.38 -13.12 -5.59
N LYS A 142 -3.02 -14.40 -5.58
CA LYS A 142 -3.51 -15.35 -6.58
C LYS A 142 -5.03 -15.56 -6.52
N ALA A 143 -5.58 -15.90 -7.69
CA ALA A 143 -6.94 -16.42 -7.81
C ALA A 143 -6.98 -17.94 -7.51
N PRO A 144 -8.10 -18.47 -7.00
CA PRO A 144 -9.35 -17.77 -6.68
C PRO A 144 -9.37 -17.09 -5.30
N GLU A 145 -8.32 -17.26 -4.48
CA GLU A 145 -8.33 -16.80 -3.09
C GLU A 145 -8.52 -15.27 -2.95
N CYS A 146 -7.96 -14.49 -3.88
CA CYS A 146 -8.08 -13.03 -3.88
C CYS A 146 -9.53 -12.52 -3.84
N PHE A 147 -10.47 -13.22 -4.48
CA PHE A 147 -11.90 -12.85 -4.47
C PHE A 147 -12.54 -13.05 -3.10
N GLU A 148 -12.18 -14.12 -2.40
CA GLU A 148 -12.72 -14.45 -1.09
C GLU A 148 -12.16 -13.51 -0.03
N ILE A 149 -10.84 -13.25 -0.09
CA ILE A 149 -10.14 -12.31 0.78
C ILE A 149 -10.73 -10.91 0.65
N GLU A 150 -10.85 -10.38 -0.58
CA GLU A 150 -11.40 -9.05 -0.81
C GLU A 150 -12.85 -8.95 -0.30
N ARG A 151 -13.69 -9.92 -0.63
CA ARG A 151 -15.09 -9.93 -0.20
C ARG A 151 -15.21 -9.95 1.32
N ALA A 152 -14.42 -10.78 2.00
CA ALA A 152 -14.42 -10.88 3.45
C ALA A 152 -13.95 -9.57 4.11
N LEU A 153 -12.87 -8.97 3.59
CA LEU A 153 -12.35 -7.70 4.10
C LEU A 153 -13.33 -6.54 3.88
N ARG A 154 -13.95 -6.44 2.69
CA ARG A 154 -14.97 -5.42 2.40
C ARG A 154 -16.20 -5.53 3.31
N ALA A 155 -16.55 -6.75 3.74
CA ALA A 155 -17.67 -6.97 4.65
C ALA A 155 -17.32 -6.65 6.11
N ARG A 156 -16.05 -6.83 6.50
CA ARG A 156 -15.58 -6.71 7.89
C ARG A 156 -15.06 -5.30 8.23
N LEU A 157 -14.45 -4.61 7.27
CA LEU A 157 -13.73 -3.37 7.52
C LEU A 157 -14.59 -2.13 7.26
N PRO A 158 -14.52 -1.10 8.14
CA PRO A 158 -15.19 0.18 7.93
C PRO A 158 -14.42 1.11 6.98
N ILE A 159 -13.23 0.71 6.53
CA ILE A 159 -12.37 1.42 5.58
C ILE A 159 -12.47 0.80 4.18
N PRO A 160 -12.23 1.56 3.10
CA PRO A 160 -12.24 1.03 1.75
C PRO A 160 -11.17 -0.06 1.56
N VAL A 161 -11.57 -1.14 0.91
CA VAL A 161 -10.70 -2.24 0.47
C VAL A 161 -10.87 -2.38 -1.04
N PHE A 162 -9.75 -2.40 -1.76
CA PHE A 162 -9.70 -2.44 -3.21
C PHE A 162 -8.62 -3.42 -3.68
N HIS A 163 -8.95 -4.28 -4.65
CA HIS A 163 -7.95 -5.11 -5.31
C HIS A 163 -7.57 -4.54 -6.69
N ASP A 164 -6.33 -4.09 -6.85
CA ASP A 164 -5.92 -3.35 -8.06
C ASP A 164 -5.90 -4.23 -9.32
N ASP A 165 -5.34 -5.45 -9.24
CA ASP A 165 -5.27 -6.37 -10.39
C ASP A 165 -6.66 -6.80 -10.91
N GLN A 166 -7.71 -6.62 -10.12
CA GLN A 166 -9.09 -6.90 -10.52
C GLN A 166 -9.76 -5.63 -11.00
N HIS A 167 -9.98 -4.70 -10.07
CA HIS A 167 -10.82 -3.53 -10.30
C HIS A 167 -10.07 -2.43 -11.05
N GLY A 168 -8.78 -2.21 -10.74
CA GLY A 168 -7.94 -1.23 -11.45
C GLY A 168 -7.80 -1.57 -12.92
N THR A 169 -7.49 -2.84 -13.23
CA THR A 169 -7.44 -3.33 -14.62
C THR A 169 -8.80 -3.18 -15.30
N ALA A 170 -9.90 -3.56 -14.65
CA ALA A 170 -11.25 -3.43 -15.23
C ALA A 170 -11.61 -1.97 -15.56
N ILE A 171 -11.28 -1.02 -14.68
CA ILE A 171 -11.55 0.41 -14.89
C ILE A 171 -10.81 0.93 -16.12
N VAL A 172 -9.51 0.64 -16.25
CA VAL A 172 -8.70 1.13 -17.38
C VAL A 172 -9.11 0.47 -18.70
N VAL A 173 -9.44 -0.82 -18.68
CA VAL A 173 -9.97 -1.54 -19.84
C VAL A 173 -11.31 -0.97 -20.29
N ALA A 174 -12.24 -0.74 -19.35
CA ALA A 174 -13.54 -0.16 -19.66
C ALA A 174 -13.40 1.26 -20.23
N ALA A 175 -12.54 2.10 -19.65
CA ALA A 175 -12.27 3.44 -20.17
C ALA A 175 -11.70 3.39 -21.60
N GLY A 176 -10.76 2.48 -21.87
CA GLY A 176 -10.20 2.27 -23.20
C GLY A 176 -11.27 1.83 -24.21
N LEU A 177 -12.13 0.89 -23.84
CA LEU A 177 -13.23 0.42 -24.68
C LEU A 177 -14.26 1.51 -24.96
N MET A 178 -14.65 2.30 -23.94
CA MET A 178 -15.58 3.41 -24.11
C MET A 178 -15.04 4.44 -25.12
N ASN A 179 -13.75 4.78 -25.04
CA ASN A 179 -13.11 5.68 -25.99
C ASN A 179 -13.06 5.08 -27.40
N ALA A 180 -12.78 3.78 -27.53
CA ALA A 180 -12.79 3.09 -28.81
C ALA A 180 -14.18 3.11 -29.45
N LEU A 181 -15.24 2.86 -28.68
CA LEU A 181 -16.63 2.93 -29.16
C LEU A 181 -16.96 4.36 -29.61
N HIS A 182 -16.63 5.37 -28.80
CA HIS A 182 -16.87 6.77 -29.15
C HIS A 182 -16.20 7.20 -30.46
N LEU A 183 -14.99 6.68 -30.75
CA LEU A 183 -14.28 6.95 -32.00
C LEU A 183 -14.87 6.25 -33.23
N GLN A 184 -15.62 5.15 -33.03
CA GLN A 184 -16.25 4.40 -34.12
C GLN A 184 -17.66 4.89 -34.48
N GLY A 185 -18.30 5.69 -33.61
CA GLY A 185 -19.64 6.27 -33.80
C GLY A 185 -20.69 5.59 -32.93
#